data_AF-A0AA35TXN1-F1
#
_entry.id   AF-A0AA35TXN1-F1
#
_cell.length_a   1.000
_cell.length_b   1.000
_cell.length_c   1.000
_cell.angle_alpha   90.00
_cell.angle_beta   90.00
_cell.angle_gamma   90.00
#
_symmetry.space_group_name_H-M   'P 1'
#
loop_
_entity.id
_entity.type
_entity.pdbx_description
1 polymer ?
#
loop_
_entity_poly.entity_id
_entity_poly.type
_entity_poly.pdbx_seq_one_letter_code
_entity_poly.pdbx_strand_id
1 'polypeptide(L)'
;MWCDDPLSLKTLPWKAPASHKRCAEDVRPIFWAQRPKSYIHRSKEWDDFPNGRWGNSSSPAFGELADYHLFYLRTRWKPERLRVMWGEELNCPEDVFHVFECYLTGNRNKNGVKVTSLPWNDDELAMETSLLTQQLAAINRRGVLTINSQPAVNGRSSSDPVIGWGEKGGFVYQKAYLEFFCSPSFMRALMTVLVDYPQVNYHIVNRQGTENMTNCDSYQPIAVTWGVFPGMEIIQPTVVDPVSFHIWKV
;
A
#
# COMPACT_ATOMS: atom_id res chain seq x y z
N MET A 1 -5.19 -21.01 2.04
CA MET A 1 -6.54 -21.04 1.44
C MET A 1 -7.36 -20.01 2.19
N TRP A 2 -7.94 -19.02 1.51
CA TRP A 2 -8.70 -17.93 2.15
C TRP A 2 -10.14 -18.40 2.40
N CYS A 3 -10.76 -17.99 3.51
CA CYS A 3 -12.21 -18.13 3.67
C CYS A 3 -12.87 -16.94 2.98
N ASP A 4 -13.60 -17.18 1.90
CA ASP A 4 -14.44 -16.17 1.25
C ASP A 4 -15.92 -16.52 1.54
N ASP A 5 -16.55 -15.82 2.48
CA ASP A 5 -18.01 -15.71 2.57
C ASP A 5 -18.42 -14.33 2.01
N PRO A 6 -19.03 -14.27 0.81
CA PRO A 6 -19.37 -13.02 0.14
C PRO A 6 -20.43 -12.17 0.86
N LEU A 7 -21.09 -12.68 1.91
CA LEU A 7 -22.06 -11.95 2.73
C LEU A 7 -21.49 -11.45 4.07
N SER A 8 -20.28 -11.88 4.43
CA SER A 8 -19.62 -11.46 5.66
C SER A 8 -18.93 -10.11 5.47
N LEU A 9 -19.20 -9.17 6.39
CA LEU A 9 -18.44 -7.92 6.45
C LEU A 9 -16.95 -8.26 6.63
N LYS A 10 -16.05 -7.56 5.93
CA LYS A 10 -14.61 -7.73 6.12
C LYS A 10 -14.28 -7.50 7.60
N THR A 11 -13.66 -8.47 8.26
CA THR A 11 -13.28 -8.33 9.68
C THR A 11 -12.17 -7.30 9.88
N LEU A 12 -11.23 -7.20 8.93
CA LEU A 12 -10.14 -6.23 8.87
C LEU A 12 -10.02 -5.66 7.45
N PRO A 13 -9.33 -4.51 7.24
CA PRO A 13 -9.09 -3.95 5.91
C PRO A 13 -8.31 -4.87 4.97
N TRP A 14 -7.65 -5.90 5.50
CA TRP A 14 -6.89 -6.90 4.77
C TRP A 14 -7.35 -8.31 5.14
N LYS A 15 -7.16 -9.27 4.22
CA LYS A 15 -7.58 -10.66 4.45
C LYS A 15 -6.70 -11.32 5.52
N ALA A 16 -7.32 -11.89 6.54
CA ALA A 16 -6.64 -12.68 7.54
C ALA A 16 -6.15 -14.02 6.95
N PRO A 17 -4.91 -14.45 7.23
CA PRO A 17 -4.40 -15.73 6.77
C PRO A 17 -5.00 -16.86 7.62
N ALA A 18 -5.34 -17.99 7.00
CA ALA A 18 -5.90 -19.16 7.68
C ALA A 18 -4.90 -19.95 8.57
N SER A 19 -3.74 -19.36 8.89
CA SER A 19 -2.72 -20.01 9.71
C SER A 19 -3.04 -19.83 11.19
N HIS A 20 -3.10 -20.92 11.95
CA HIS A 20 -3.31 -20.87 13.40
C HIS A 20 -2.23 -20.03 14.11
N LYS A 21 -0.97 -20.05 13.63
CA LYS A 21 0.12 -19.24 14.21
C LYS A 21 -0.15 -17.73 14.15
N ARG A 22 -1.03 -17.28 13.25
CA ARG A 22 -1.33 -15.87 12.97
C ARG A 22 -2.75 -15.46 13.38
N CYS A 23 -3.45 -16.29 14.15
CA CYS A 23 -4.83 -16.00 14.52
C CYS A 23 -5.00 -14.70 15.33
N ALA A 24 -3.96 -14.31 16.06
CA ALA A 24 -3.92 -13.07 16.85
C ALA A 24 -3.35 -11.86 16.07
N GLU A 25 -2.90 -12.04 14.83
CA GLU A 25 -2.36 -10.95 14.02
C GLU A 25 -3.51 -10.01 13.59
N ASP A 26 -3.46 -8.76 14.05
CA ASP A 26 -4.52 -7.77 13.77
C ASP A 26 -3.99 -6.42 13.27
N VAL A 27 -2.67 -6.22 13.18
CA VAL A 27 -2.03 -4.97 12.72
C VAL A 27 -0.87 -5.24 11.76
N ARG A 28 -0.81 -4.48 10.66
CA ARG A 28 0.23 -4.60 9.61
C ARG A 28 0.71 -3.25 9.08
N PRO A 29 1.95 -3.16 8.56
CA PRO A 29 2.40 -2.00 7.79
C PRO A 29 1.66 -1.92 6.46
N ILE A 30 1.27 -0.72 6.04
CA ILE A 30 0.47 -0.48 4.82
C ILE A 30 1.18 -0.85 3.52
N PHE A 31 2.51 -0.92 3.52
CA PHE A 31 3.33 -1.05 2.31
C PHE A 31 3.04 -2.31 1.48
N TRP A 32 2.70 -3.43 2.14
CA TRP A 32 2.37 -4.69 1.48
C TRP A 32 0.87 -4.90 1.22
N ALA A 33 0.03 -3.85 1.32
CA ALA A 33 -1.41 -3.97 1.12
C ALA A 33 -1.77 -4.67 -0.22
N GLN A 34 -1.00 -4.38 -1.27
CA GLN A 34 -1.19 -4.93 -2.63
C GLN A 34 -0.34 -6.19 -2.90
N ARG A 35 0.51 -6.59 -1.94
CA ARG A 35 1.40 -7.76 -2.03
C ARG A 35 1.33 -8.63 -0.78
N PRO A 36 0.14 -9.09 -0.35
CA PRO A 36 -0.02 -9.82 0.92
C PRO A 36 0.77 -11.14 0.94
N LYS A 37 0.94 -11.81 -0.20
CA LYS A 37 1.75 -13.03 -0.29
C LYS A 37 3.23 -12.77 0.03
N SER A 38 3.77 -11.63 -0.41
CA SER A 38 5.14 -11.22 -0.08
C SER A 38 5.27 -10.97 1.42
N TYR A 39 4.35 -10.21 2.03
CA TYR A 39 4.35 -9.97 3.47
C TYR A 39 4.34 -11.28 4.28
N ILE A 40 3.43 -12.20 3.96
CA ILE A 40 3.34 -13.50 4.65
C ILE A 40 4.63 -14.29 4.52
N HIS A 41 5.25 -14.30 3.33
CA HIS A 41 6.52 -14.98 3.13
C HIS A 41 7.65 -14.37 3.96
N ARG A 42 7.75 -13.04 4.00
CA ARG A 42 8.82 -12.32 4.72
C ARG A 42 8.70 -12.41 6.23
N SER A 43 7.49 -12.63 6.73
CA SER A 43 7.21 -12.80 8.17
C SER A 43 6.97 -14.27 8.55
N LYS A 44 7.27 -15.24 7.68
CA LYS A 44 6.95 -16.67 7.93
C LYS A 44 7.70 -17.28 9.11
N GLU A 45 8.93 -16.80 9.35
CA GLU A 45 9.82 -17.27 10.41
C GLU A 45 9.60 -16.53 11.74
N TRP A 46 8.64 -15.60 11.82
CA TRP A 46 8.32 -14.94 13.09
C TRP A 46 7.68 -15.91 14.06
N ASP A 47 8.09 -15.85 15.33
CA ASP A 47 7.52 -16.65 16.41
C ASP A 47 6.18 -16.09 16.88
N ASP A 48 6.12 -14.77 17.09
CA ASP A 48 4.93 -14.03 17.48
C ASP A 48 4.53 -12.99 16.43
N PHE A 49 3.24 -12.65 16.40
CA PHE A 49 2.67 -11.67 15.47
C PHE A 49 2.05 -10.49 16.23
N PRO A 50 2.18 -9.25 15.73
CA PRO A 50 1.62 -8.07 16.38
C PRO A 50 0.11 -8.14 16.63
N ASN A 51 -0.29 -7.78 17.84
CA ASN A 51 -1.67 -7.70 18.30
C ASN A 51 -1.93 -6.34 19.00
N GLY A 52 -3.02 -5.67 18.64
CA GLY A 52 -3.46 -4.38 19.17
C GLY A 52 -2.62 -3.20 18.68
N ARG A 53 -1.35 -3.10 19.10
CA ARG A 53 -0.43 -2.05 18.63
C ARG A 53 0.74 -2.65 17.87
N TRP A 54 1.14 -2.00 16.78
CA TRP A 54 2.48 -2.23 16.24
C TRP A 54 3.47 -1.78 17.31
N GLY A 55 4.19 -2.74 17.89
CA GLY A 55 5.15 -2.48 18.97
C GLY A 55 6.35 -1.66 18.50
N ASN A 56 7.33 -1.46 19.39
CA ASN A 56 8.61 -0.87 18.98
C ASN A 56 9.23 -1.77 17.90
N SER A 57 9.53 -1.18 16.74
CA SER A 57 9.89 -1.86 15.49
C SER A 57 11.22 -2.63 15.53
N SER A 58 11.80 -2.79 16.72
CA SER A 58 13.04 -3.53 17.00
C SER A 58 12.83 -5.03 17.25
N SER A 59 11.58 -5.53 17.35
CA SER A 59 11.32 -6.88 17.85
C SER A 59 11.19 -8.03 16.83
N PRO A 60 10.97 -7.81 15.53
CA PRO A 60 11.28 -8.87 14.56
C PRO A 60 11.93 -8.40 13.24
N ALA A 61 13.02 -9.05 12.84
CA ALA A 61 13.62 -8.87 11.52
C ALA A 61 12.74 -9.54 10.47
N PHE A 62 12.20 -8.77 9.51
CA PHE A 62 11.63 -9.36 8.31
C PHE A 62 12.74 -10.15 7.57
N GLY A 63 12.39 -11.33 7.06
CA GLY A 63 13.32 -12.11 6.23
C GLY A 63 13.74 -11.34 4.97
N GLU A 64 14.98 -11.56 4.53
CA GLU A 64 15.47 -11.08 3.24
C GLU A 64 14.73 -11.76 2.09
N LEU A 65 14.50 -11.00 1.02
CA LEU A 65 13.91 -11.50 -0.21
C LEU A 65 15.03 -11.87 -1.19
N ALA A 66 15.86 -12.85 -0.83
CA ALA A 66 17.04 -13.21 -1.62
C ALA A 66 16.68 -13.82 -2.99
N ASP A 67 15.50 -14.45 -3.11
CA ASP A 67 15.05 -15.15 -4.32
C ASP A 67 13.86 -14.46 -5.01
N TYR A 68 14.13 -13.48 -5.87
CA TYR A 68 13.13 -12.90 -6.79
C TYR A 68 12.50 -13.94 -7.73
N HIS A 69 13.09 -15.13 -7.83
CA HIS A 69 12.59 -16.27 -8.59
C HIS A 69 11.50 -17.07 -7.85
N LEU A 70 11.20 -16.75 -6.59
CA LEU A 70 10.08 -17.37 -5.87
C LEU A 70 8.75 -17.04 -6.58
N PHE A 71 7.94 -18.07 -6.79
CA PHE A 71 6.66 -18.05 -7.51
C PHE A 71 5.67 -16.94 -7.09
N TYR A 72 5.85 -16.35 -5.91
CA TYR A 72 4.96 -15.33 -5.35
C TYR A 72 5.30 -13.88 -5.76
N LEU A 73 6.48 -13.65 -6.36
CA LEU A 73 6.90 -12.33 -6.87
C LEU A 73 6.75 -12.23 -8.39
N ARG A 74 6.68 -13.37 -9.08
CA ARG A 74 6.35 -13.40 -10.49
C ARG A 74 4.92 -12.93 -10.69
N THR A 75 4.79 -11.91 -11.53
CA THR A 75 3.48 -11.53 -12.06
C THR A 75 2.81 -12.74 -12.71
N ARG A 76 1.50 -12.84 -12.54
CA ARG A 76 0.68 -13.90 -13.15
C ARG A 76 0.60 -13.80 -14.68
N TRP A 77 1.05 -12.69 -15.24
CA TRP A 77 0.97 -12.38 -16.67
C TRP A 77 2.20 -12.85 -17.43
N LYS A 78 1.98 -13.32 -18.66
CA LYS A 78 3.09 -13.67 -19.57
C LYS A 78 3.80 -12.39 -20.07
N PRO A 79 5.12 -12.42 -20.32
CA PRO A 79 5.88 -11.25 -20.77
C PRO A 79 5.31 -10.55 -22.00
N GLU A 80 4.77 -11.32 -22.95
CA GLU A 80 4.20 -10.78 -24.19
C GLU A 80 2.98 -9.89 -23.89
N ARG A 81 2.14 -10.30 -22.93
CA ARG A 81 0.98 -9.50 -22.50
C ARG A 81 1.41 -8.24 -21.77
N LEU A 82 2.46 -8.31 -20.97
CA LEU A 82 2.99 -7.14 -20.26
C LEU A 82 3.55 -6.11 -21.24
N ARG A 83 4.28 -6.54 -22.29
CA ARG A 83 4.78 -5.63 -23.34
C ARG A 83 3.64 -4.90 -24.05
N VAL A 84 2.54 -5.58 -24.36
CA VAL A 84 1.37 -4.93 -24.98
C VAL A 84 0.73 -3.89 -24.04
N MET A 85 0.69 -4.15 -22.72
CA MET A 85 0.12 -3.22 -21.74
C MET A 85 1.05 -2.04 -21.42
N TRP A 86 2.33 -2.31 -21.20
CA TRP A 86 3.30 -1.33 -20.70
C TRP A 86 4.12 -0.64 -21.78
N GLY A 87 4.08 -1.16 -23.02
CA GLY A 87 4.85 -0.68 -24.15
C GLY A 87 5.93 -1.67 -24.56
N GLU A 88 6.03 -1.94 -25.86
CA GLU A 88 7.12 -2.74 -26.43
C GLU A 88 8.45 -1.99 -26.41
N GLU A 89 8.37 -0.66 -26.60
CA GLU A 89 9.49 0.28 -26.58
C GLU A 89 9.09 1.52 -25.77
N LEU A 90 10.04 2.02 -24.97
CA LEU A 90 9.93 3.24 -24.17
C LEU A 90 10.98 4.24 -24.66
N ASN A 91 10.54 5.42 -25.07
CA ASN A 91 11.40 6.46 -25.65
C ASN A 91 11.68 7.59 -24.66
N CYS A 92 10.75 7.85 -23.75
CA CYS A 92 10.89 8.89 -22.73
C CYS A 92 10.22 8.51 -21.41
N PRO A 93 10.51 9.20 -20.29
CA PRO A 93 9.86 8.94 -19.00
C PRO A 93 8.33 9.03 -19.05
N GLU A 94 7.79 9.92 -19.90
CA GLU A 94 6.36 10.12 -20.06
C GLU A 94 5.64 8.88 -20.59
N ASP A 95 6.32 8.00 -21.32
CA ASP A 95 5.76 6.69 -21.70
C ASP A 95 5.43 5.86 -20.45
N VAL A 96 6.30 5.89 -19.43
CA VAL A 96 6.06 5.22 -18.14
C VAL A 96 4.93 5.91 -17.39
N PHE A 97 4.90 7.25 -17.38
CA PHE A 97 3.88 8.02 -16.68
C PHE A 97 2.49 7.71 -17.22
N HIS A 98 2.38 7.56 -18.55
CA HIS A 98 1.14 7.22 -19.22
C HIS A 98 0.64 5.80 -18.87
N VAL A 99 1.53 4.83 -18.64
CA VAL A 99 1.14 3.49 -18.18
C VAL A 99 0.43 3.55 -16.82
N PHE A 100 0.96 4.34 -15.88
CA PHE A 100 0.32 4.55 -14.57
C PHE A 100 -1.02 5.28 -14.69
N GLU A 101 -1.11 6.30 -15.56
CA GLU A 101 -2.37 6.99 -15.86
C GLU A 101 -3.43 6.03 -16.43
N CYS A 102 -3.07 5.20 -17.42
CA CYS A 102 -3.98 4.21 -18.01
C CYS A 102 -4.45 3.17 -16.99
N TYR A 103 -3.56 2.72 -16.09
CA TYR A 103 -3.92 1.80 -15.02
C TYR A 103 -4.97 2.41 -14.08
N LEU A 104 -4.78 3.67 -13.67
CA LEU A 104 -5.70 4.36 -12.76
C LEU A 104 -7.05 4.68 -13.41
N THR A 105 -7.03 5.16 -14.65
CA THR A 105 -8.24 5.62 -15.36
C THR A 105 -9.01 4.48 -16.03
N GLY A 106 -8.39 3.33 -16.24
CA GLY A 106 -8.94 2.23 -17.04
C GLY A 106 -9.02 2.53 -18.54
N ASN A 107 -8.41 3.63 -18.99
CA ASN A 107 -8.32 4.00 -20.40
C ASN A 107 -7.42 3.01 -21.16
N ARG A 108 -7.68 2.87 -22.46
CA ARG A 108 -6.83 2.08 -23.35
C ARG A 108 -5.55 2.85 -23.65
N ASN A 109 -4.42 2.14 -23.68
CA ASN A 109 -3.13 2.69 -24.10
C ASN A 109 -3.07 2.89 -25.63
N LYS A 110 -1.92 3.33 -26.15
CA LYS A 110 -1.68 3.54 -27.60
C LYS A 110 -1.97 2.32 -28.49
N ASN A 111 -1.92 1.12 -27.94
CA ASN A 111 -2.21 -0.14 -28.64
C ASN A 111 -3.67 -0.58 -28.51
N GLY A 112 -4.54 0.26 -27.94
CA GLY A 112 -5.94 -0.06 -27.72
C GLY A 112 -6.18 -1.06 -26.59
N VAL A 113 -5.23 -1.29 -25.68
CA VAL A 113 -5.34 -2.27 -24.59
C VAL A 113 -5.42 -1.58 -23.23
N LYS A 114 -6.25 -2.09 -22.33
CA LYS A 114 -6.32 -1.59 -20.95
C LYS A 114 -5.12 -2.09 -20.14
N VAL A 115 -4.52 -1.21 -19.35
CA VAL A 115 -3.49 -1.59 -18.39
C VAL A 115 -4.17 -2.13 -17.14
N THR A 116 -4.10 -3.44 -16.91
CA THR A 116 -4.79 -4.10 -15.80
C THR A 116 -3.87 -4.47 -14.62
N SER A 117 -2.59 -4.11 -14.69
CA SER A 117 -1.62 -4.38 -13.64
C SER A 117 -0.40 -3.49 -13.79
N LEU A 118 0.28 -3.25 -12.68
CA LEU A 118 1.60 -2.64 -12.56
C LEU A 118 2.55 -3.60 -11.82
N PRO A 119 3.87 -3.38 -11.82
CA PRO A 119 4.81 -4.24 -11.08
C PRO A 119 4.49 -4.38 -9.58
N TRP A 120 3.87 -3.36 -8.98
CA TRP A 120 3.47 -3.34 -7.57
C TRP A 120 2.03 -3.80 -7.33
N ASN A 121 1.21 -3.87 -8.37
CA ASN A 121 -0.24 -4.12 -8.28
C ASN A 121 -0.66 -5.10 -9.39
N ASP A 122 -0.81 -6.38 -9.05
CA ASP A 122 -1.21 -7.40 -10.02
C ASP A 122 -2.73 -7.45 -10.28
N ASP A 123 -3.53 -6.80 -9.43
CA ASP A 123 -5.00 -6.82 -9.41
C ASP A 123 -5.63 -5.47 -9.82
N GLU A 124 -6.95 -5.47 -10.00
CA GLU A 124 -7.71 -4.25 -10.25
C GLU A 124 -7.71 -3.32 -9.02
N LEU A 125 -7.99 -2.03 -9.24
CA LEU A 125 -8.03 -1.03 -8.19
C LEU A 125 -9.05 -1.38 -7.09
N ALA A 126 -8.66 -1.17 -5.84
CA ALA A 126 -9.60 -1.24 -4.73
C ALA A 126 -10.72 -0.21 -4.90
N MET A 127 -11.93 -0.53 -4.43
CA MET A 127 -13.08 0.37 -4.56
C MET A 127 -12.82 1.74 -3.92
N GLU A 128 -12.07 1.82 -2.81
CA GLU A 128 -11.74 3.09 -2.17
C GLU A 128 -10.87 4.00 -3.06
N THR A 129 -10.04 3.43 -3.94
CA THR A 129 -9.19 4.20 -4.86
C THR A 129 -10.03 4.96 -5.90
N SER A 130 -11.25 4.49 -6.20
CA SER A 130 -12.17 5.19 -7.11
C SER A 130 -12.50 6.62 -6.66
N LEU A 131 -12.40 6.90 -5.35
CA LEU A 131 -12.62 8.22 -4.77
C LEU A 131 -11.52 9.23 -5.12
N LEU A 132 -10.35 8.74 -5.55
CA LEU A 132 -9.15 9.53 -5.80
C LEU A 132 -8.61 9.39 -7.23
N THR A 133 -9.23 8.56 -8.07
CA THR A 133 -8.71 8.18 -9.39
C THR A 133 -8.30 9.37 -10.25
N GLN A 134 -9.12 10.43 -10.29
CA GLN A 134 -8.83 11.60 -11.14
C GLN A 134 -7.62 12.38 -10.63
N GLN A 135 -7.53 12.61 -9.31
CA GLN A 135 -6.40 13.30 -8.69
C GLN A 135 -5.11 12.49 -8.86
N LEU A 136 -5.18 11.17 -8.63
CA LEU A 136 -4.04 10.26 -8.80
C LEU A 136 -3.57 10.26 -10.26
N ALA A 137 -4.49 10.14 -11.24
CA ALA A 137 -4.13 10.16 -12.65
C ALA A 137 -3.45 11.48 -13.04
N ALA A 138 -3.93 12.62 -12.53
CA ALA A 138 -3.36 13.94 -12.81
C ALA A 138 -1.91 14.09 -12.31
N ILE A 139 -1.60 13.58 -11.11
CA ILE A 139 -0.24 13.66 -10.56
C ILE A 139 0.70 12.62 -11.20
N ASN A 140 0.20 11.43 -11.55
CA ASN A 140 0.98 10.40 -12.26
C ASN A 140 1.43 10.89 -13.63
N ARG A 141 0.54 11.59 -14.36
CA ARG A 141 0.88 12.23 -15.65
C ARG A 141 2.03 13.24 -15.54
N ARG A 142 2.29 13.77 -14.33
CA ARG A 142 3.34 14.76 -14.05
C ARG A 142 4.58 14.14 -13.38
N GLY A 143 4.68 12.81 -13.34
CA GLY A 143 5.85 12.10 -12.82
C GLY A 143 5.82 11.76 -11.33
N VAL A 144 4.64 11.84 -10.68
CA VAL A 144 4.41 11.34 -9.31
C VAL A 144 3.80 9.94 -9.43
N LEU A 145 4.64 8.92 -9.53
CA LEU A 145 4.25 7.56 -9.90
C LEU A 145 3.76 6.76 -8.69
N THR A 146 2.45 6.81 -8.45
CA THR A 146 1.83 6.26 -7.24
C THR A 146 1.70 4.75 -7.28
N ILE A 147 2.06 4.09 -6.18
CA ILE A 147 1.95 2.63 -6.03
C ILE A 147 0.97 2.21 -4.91
N ASN A 148 0.66 3.13 -3.99
CA ASN A 148 -0.27 2.89 -2.91
C ASN A 148 -0.93 4.20 -2.44
N SER A 149 -2.19 4.11 -2.01
CA SER A 149 -2.96 5.27 -1.53
C SER A 149 -4.20 4.83 -0.76
N GLN A 150 -4.62 5.60 0.24
CA GLN A 150 -5.96 5.52 0.84
C GLN A 150 -6.52 6.93 1.09
N PRO A 151 -7.85 7.13 0.97
CA PRO A 151 -8.50 8.40 1.25
C PRO A 151 -8.49 8.73 2.76
N ALA A 152 -8.74 10.00 3.09
CA ALA A 152 -9.09 10.35 4.47
C ALA A 152 -10.54 9.93 4.75
N VAL A 153 -10.75 9.28 5.89
CA VAL A 153 -12.08 8.86 6.37
C VAL A 153 -12.27 9.37 7.78
N ASN A 154 -13.36 10.11 7.99
CA ASN A 154 -13.72 10.67 9.27
C ASN A 154 -15.01 10.04 9.80
N GLY A 155 -14.90 8.97 10.59
CA GLY A 155 -16.01 8.37 11.32
C GLY A 155 -17.13 7.86 10.43
N ARG A 156 -16.81 7.07 9.40
CA ARG A 156 -17.82 6.43 8.53
C ARG A 156 -18.34 5.16 9.18
N SER A 157 -19.57 4.77 8.85
CA SER A 157 -20.16 3.54 9.38
C SER A 157 -19.25 2.34 9.08
N SER A 158 -19.07 1.46 10.06
CA SER A 158 -18.36 0.19 9.84
C SER A 158 -19.03 -0.69 8.78
N SER A 159 -20.32 -0.47 8.50
CA SER A 159 -21.09 -1.16 7.45
C SER A 159 -21.09 -0.44 6.11
N ASP A 160 -20.25 0.58 5.92
CA ASP A 160 -20.09 1.27 4.64
C ASP A 160 -19.63 0.30 3.53
N PRO A 161 -20.25 0.31 2.34
CA PRO A 161 -19.97 -0.68 1.30
C PRO A 161 -18.57 -0.53 0.66
N VAL A 162 -17.92 0.62 0.79
CA VAL A 162 -16.62 0.90 0.16
C VAL A 162 -15.49 0.76 1.15
N ILE A 163 -15.62 1.38 2.32
CA ILE A 163 -14.56 1.53 3.33
C ILE A 163 -14.86 0.78 4.64
N GLY A 164 -16.04 0.20 4.79
CA GLY A 164 -16.48 -0.47 6.00
C GLY A 164 -15.74 -1.79 6.27
N TRP A 165 -15.44 -2.03 7.54
CA TRP A 165 -14.86 -3.26 8.08
C TRP A 165 -15.14 -3.36 9.59
N GLY A 166 -14.95 -4.55 10.16
CA GLY A 166 -15.12 -4.84 11.58
C GLY A 166 -16.57 -5.08 11.99
N GLU A 167 -16.87 -4.90 13.28
CA GLU A 167 -18.19 -5.14 13.84
C GLU A 167 -19.23 -4.11 13.40
N LYS A 168 -20.49 -4.53 13.26
CA LYS A 168 -21.59 -3.64 12.87
C LYS A 168 -21.89 -2.61 13.95
N GLY A 169 -22.32 -1.42 13.53
CA GLY A 169 -22.68 -0.32 14.44
C GLY A 169 -21.48 0.47 14.98
N GLY A 170 -20.27 0.22 14.45
CA GLY A 170 -19.07 0.98 14.76
C GLY A 170 -18.78 2.10 13.75
N PHE A 171 -17.63 2.74 13.94
CA PHE A 171 -17.11 3.80 13.10
C PHE A 171 -15.66 3.54 12.71
N VAL A 172 -15.34 3.74 11.43
CA VAL A 172 -14.00 3.57 10.86
C VAL A 172 -13.40 4.92 10.48
N TYR A 173 -12.08 4.99 10.58
CA TYR A 173 -11.28 6.19 10.35
C TYR A 173 -10.03 5.86 9.55
N GLN A 174 -9.61 6.79 8.70
CA GLN A 174 -8.39 6.69 7.90
C GLN A 174 -7.71 8.07 7.81
N LYS A 175 -6.38 8.11 8.00
CA LYS A 175 -5.56 9.22 7.52
C LYS A 175 -5.31 9.04 6.03
N ALA A 176 -5.32 10.14 5.27
CA ALA A 176 -4.91 10.08 3.86
C ALA A 176 -3.45 9.62 3.77
N TYR A 177 -3.17 8.75 2.81
CA TYR A 177 -1.85 8.18 2.57
C TYR A 177 -1.53 8.19 1.08
N LEU A 178 -0.28 8.44 0.73
CA LEU A 178 0.21 8.42 -0.64
C LEU A 178 1.65 7.91 -0.67
N GLU A 179 1.90 6.91 -1.53
CA GLU A 179 3.21 6.32 -1.76
C GLU A 179 3.54 6.36 -3.25
N PHE A 180 4.71 6.90 -3.62
CA PHE A 180 5.06 7.11 -5.01
C PHE A 180 6.56 7.17 -5.28
N PHE A 181 6.94 6.89 -6.53
CA PHE A 181 8.26 7.24 -7.08
C PHE A 181 8.22 8.63 -7.72
N CYS A 182 9.32 9.36 -7.63
CA CYS A 182 9.50 10.63 -8.32
C CYS A 182 10.98 10.84 -8.71
N SER A 183 11.24 11.86 -9.53
CA SER A 183 12.61 12.23 -9.89
C SER A 183 13.33 12.97 -8.75
N PRO A 184 14.67 12.97 -8.71
CA PRO A 184 15.44 13.74 -7.72
C PRO A 184 15.19 15.25 -7.79
N SER A 185 14.84 15.79 -8.96
CA SER A 185 14.46 17.20 -9.10
C SER A 185 13.10 17.48 -8.47
N PHE A 186 12.12 16.60 -8.66
CA PHE A 186 10.82 16.71 -8.01
C PHE A 186 10.93 16.58 -6.50
N MET A 187 11.69 15.60 -6.01
CA MET A 187 11.94 15.40 -4.57
C MET A 187 12.48 16.67 -3.91
N ARG A 188 13.51 17.31 -4.51
CA ARG A 188 14.08 18.55 -3.97
C ARG A 188 13.06 19.69 -3.91
N ALA A 189 12.21 19.83 -4.94
CA ALA A 189 11.14 20.81 -4.95
C ALA A 189 10.04 20.48 -3.92
N LEU A 190 9.70 19.20 -3.75
CA LEU A 190 8.73 18.76 -2.74
C LEU A 190 9.25 19.08 -1.33
N MET A 191 10.54 18.86 -1.07
CA MET A 191 11.17 19.19 0.21
C MET A 191 11.08 20.68 0.54
N THR A 192 11.16 21.58 -0.44
CA THR A 192 10.99 23.02 -0.17
C THR A 192 9.56 23.38 0.19
N VAL A 193 8.58 22.64 -0.33
CA VAL A 193 7.16 22.86 -0.04
C VAL A 193 6.78 22.25 1.31
N LEU A 194 7.28 21.07 1.65
CA LEU A 194 6.91 20.33 2.87
C LEU A 194 7.20 21.10 4.18
N VAL A 195 8.12 22.06 4.15
CA VAL A 195 8.42 22.96 5.29
C VAL A 195 7.16 23.72 5.73
N ASP A 196 6.28 24.09 4.79
CA ASP A 196 5.05 24.84 5.06
C ASP A 196 3.88 23.94 5.52
N TYR A 197 4.07 22.62 5.57
CA TYR A 197 3.03 21.64 5.90
C TYR A 197 3.42 20.76 7.10
N PRO A 198 3.50 21.32 8.32
CA PRO A 198 3.96 20.59 9.52
C PRO A 198 3.05 19.43 9.94
N GLN A 199 1.83 19.36 9.41
CA GLN A 199 0.88 18.27 9.66
C GLN A 199 1.14 17.03 8.80
N VAL A 200 2.05 17.09 7.83
CA VAL A 200 2.39 15.98 6.94
C VAL A 200 3.58 15.23 7.50
N ASN A 201 3.39 13.93 7.75
CA ASN A 201 4.49 13.00 7.98
C ASN A 201 5.02 12.48 6.64
N TYR A 202 6.33 12.52 6.44
CA TYR A 202 6.98 12.02 5.22
C TYR A 202 8.16 11.11 5.55
N HIS A 203 8.44 10.17 4.65
CA HIS A 203 9.65 9.36 4.64
C HIS A 203 10.09 9.17 3.18
N ILE A 204 11.28 9.67 2.84
CA ILE A 204 11.87 9.64 1.50
C ILE A 204 13.10 8.77 1.55
N VAL A 205 13.20 7.81 0.63
CA VAL A 205 14.35 6.92 0.53
C VAL A 205 14.69 6.63 -0.93
N ASN A 206 15.99 6.52 -1.26
CA ASN A 206 16.43 6.00 -2.55
C ASN A 206 16.91 4.54 -2.45
N ARG A 207 17.17 3.92 -3.60
CA ARG A 207 17.58 2.50 -3.66
C ARG A 207 18.83 2.23 -2.82
N GLN A 208 19.85 3.08 -2.96
CA GLN A 208 21.14 2.95 -2.28
C GLN A 208 21.07 3.27 -0.78
N GLY A 209 20.01 3.93 -0.32
CA GLY A 209 19.87 4.43 1.05
C GLY A 209 20.70 5.68 1.34
N THR A 210 21.30 6.32 0.34
CA THR A 210 22.07 7.57 0.51
C THR A 210 21.17 8.78 0.74
N GLU A 211 19.96 8.75 0.19
CA GLU A 211 18.89 9.67 0.55
C GLU A 211 17.96 8.90 1.49
N ASN A 212 17.89 9.34 2.74
CA ASN A 212 16.98 8.84 3.75
C ASN A 212 16.56 10.00 4.66
N MET A 213 15.37 10.55 4.43
CA MET A 213 14.87 11.73 5.12
C MET A 213 13.49 11.44 5.67
N THR A 214 13.27 11.73 6.94
CA THR A 214 11.97 11.59 7.59
C THR A 214 11.81 12.68 8.65
N ASN A 215 10.58 13.13 8.87
CA ASN A 215 10.21 13.96 10.01
C ASN A 215 9.48 13.16 11.11
N CYS A 216 9.44 11.83 10.97
CA CYS A 216 8.85 10.92 11.95
C CYS A 216 9.92 10.41 12.92
N ASP A 217 9.50 9.97 14.10
CA ASP A 217 10.37 9.17 14.96
C ASP A 217 10.72 7.86 14.25
N SER A 218 12.02 7.56 14.16
CA SER A 218 12.54 6.41 13.41
C SER A 218 12.10 5.05 13.93
N TYR A 219 11.57 4.97 15.14
CA TYR A 219 11.20 3.73 15.82
C TYR A 219 9.74 3.68 16.27
N GLN A 220 8.96 4.74 16.01
CA GLN A 220 7.54 4.76 16.34
C GLN A 220 6.67 4.65 15.07
N PRO A 221 5.78 3.65 15.02
CA PRO A 221 4.81 3.54 13.94
C PRO A 221 3.68 4.56 14.09
N ILE A 222 3.11 4.98 12.96
CA ILE A 222 1.97 5.89 12.90
C ILE A 222 0.73 5.09 12.49
N ALA A 223 -0.28 5.02 13.35
CA ALA A 223 -1.58 4.47 12.96
C ALA A 223 -2.24 5.35 11.89
N VAL A 224 -2.66 4.70 10.80
CA VAL A 224 -3.30 5.35 9.64
C VAL A 224 -4.71 4.84 9.35
N THR A 225 -5.10 3.69 9.91
CA THR A 225 -6.48 3.17 9.83
C THR A 225 -6.86 2.58 11.19
N TRP A 226 -8.02 2.97 11.72
CA TRP A 226 -8.55 2.46 12.98
C TRP A 226 -10.07 2.44 13.02
N GLY A 227 -10.63 1.69 13.95
CA GLY A 227 -12.07 1.54 14.15
C GLY A 227 -12.45 1.53 15.62
N VAL A 228 -13.63 2.07 15.92
CA VAL A 228 -14.25 2.08 17.24
C VAL A 228 -15.58 1.33 17.13
N PHE A 229 -15.74 0.28 17.93
CA PHE A 229 -16.86 -0.65 17.83
C PHE A 229 -17.62 -0.77 19.16
N PRO A 230 -18.95 -1.01 19.15
CA PRO A 230 -19.73 -1.16 20.38
C PRO A 230 -19.22 -2.33 21.24
N GLY A 231 -18.93 -2.05 22.52
CA GLY A 231 -18.52 -3.09 23.48
C GLY A 231 -17.13 -3.67 23.27
N MET A 232 -16.26 -3.01 22.48
CA MET A 232 -14.90 -3.47 22.18
C MET A 232 -13.87 -2.36 22.38
N GLU A 233 -12.61 -2.77 22.55
CA GLU A 233 -11.47 -1.85 22.46
C GLU A 233 -11.23 -1.37 21.01
N ILE A 234 -10.41 -0.33 20.87
CA ILE A 234 -10.04 0.24 19.57
C ILE A 234 -9.17 -0.75 18.80
N ILE A 235 -9.49 -0.96 17.52
CA ILE A 235 -8.68 -1.76 16.60
C ILE A 235 -7.98 -0.82 15.63
N GLN A 236 -6.67 -0.94 15.45
CA GLN A 236 -5.86 -0.09 14.56
C GLN A 236 -5.02 -0.92 13.58
N PRO A 237 -5.65 -1.51 12.55
CA PRO A 237 -5.06 -2.61 11.80
C PRO A 237 -4.01 -2.20 10.76
N THR A 238 -3.75 -0.90 10.60
CA THR A 238 -2.84 -0.39 9.58
C THR A 238 -1.98 0.74 10.11
N VAL A 239 -0.67 0.58 9.94
CA VAL A 239 0.35 1.54 10.37
C VAL A 239 1.30 1.90 9.23
N VAL A 240 1.96 3.04 9.36
CA VAL A 240 3.17 3.42 8.62
C VAL A 240 4.33 3.31 9.59
N ASP A 241 5.31 2.46 9.28
CA ASP A 241 6.45 2.18 10.15
C ASP A 241 7.78 2.42 9.40
N PRO A 242 8.65 3.34 9.87
CA PRO A 242 9.91 3.68 9.18
C PRO A 242 10.87 2.48 9.02
N VAL A 243 10.95 1.59 10.01
CA VAL A 243 11.80 0.39 9.94
C VAL A 243 11.27 -0.56 8.87
N SER A 244 9.98 -0.87 8.89
CA SER A 244 9.33 -1.67 7.86
C SER A 244 9.47 -1.04 6.46
N PHE A 245 9.48 0.29 6.35
CA PHE A 245 9.64 0.98 5.06
C PHE A 245 11.03 0.74 4.45
N HIS A 246 12.08 0.72 5.27
CA HIS A 246 13.44 0.36 4.82
C HIS A 246 13.56 -1.06 4.31
N ILE A 247 12.69 -1.92 4.79
CA ILE A 247 12.65 -3.32 4.39
C ILE A 247 11.79 -3.48 3.13
N TRP A 248 10.70 -2.73 3.02
CA TRP A 248 9.82 -2.69 1.85
C TRP A 248 10.49 -2.14 0.59
N LYS A 249 11.34 -1.12 0.71
CA LYS A 249 11.95 -0.46 -0.47
C LYS A 249 12.83 -1.39 -1.33
N VAL A 250 13.21 -2.55 -0.80
CA VAL A 250 14.18 -3.49 -1.39
C VAL A 250 13.48 -4.46 -2.33
#